data_AF-A0A962AUS9-F1
#
_entry.id   AF-A0A962AUS9-F1
#
_cell.length_a   1.000
_cell.length_b   1.000
_cell.length_c   1.000
_cell.angle_alpha   90.00
_cell.angle_beta   90.00
_cell.angle_gamma   90.00
#
_symmetry.space_group_name_H-M   'P 1'
#
loop_
_entity.id
_entity.type
_entity.pdbx_description
1 polymer ?
#
loop_
_entity_poly.entity_id
_entity_poly.type
_entity_poly.pdbx_seq_one_letter_code
_entity_poly.pdbx_strand_id
1 'polypeptide(L)'
;VGLPEQRVFSKAFPSYRSIAADLTGLRFIATGAPIEQIDPTLKPGDLIFVARTADAWIYENPRAMPRVFVATQALGADFNAIMKTGAWPQVDYRSTVLLTEGSDQTPRRTGTARILSYANTHIAIEADAPDGGWLVLNDIWHPWWSCALDGVPATIERANVAFRAVRLPPGRHRLDFRFKPFTSLAREAVAGVAKPFRSP
;
A
#
# COMPACT_ATOMS: atom_id res chain seq x y z
N VAL A 1 8.12 -22.81 15.35
CA VAL A 1 7.98 -22.24 13.99
C VAL A 1 7.08 -23.19 13.22
N GLY A 2 6.00 -22.70 12.61
CA GLY A 2 5.09 -23.58 11.84
C GLY A 2 5.85 -24.29 10.72
N LEU A 3 5.45 -25.51 10.40
CA LEU A 3 6.06 -26.27 9.31
C LEU A 3 5.82 -25.52 7.98
N PRO A 4 6.73 -25.60 6.99
CA PRO A 4 6.59 -25.03 5.65
C PRO A 4 5.18 -25.17 5.04
N GLU A 5 4.62 -26.37 5.15
CA GLU A 5 3.31 -26.79 4.66
C GLU A 5 2.10 -26.20 5.43
N GLN A 6 2.33 -25.54 6.57
CA GLN A 6 1.29 -24.90 7.38
C GLN A 6 1.03 -23.44 6.98
N ARG A 7 1.68 -22.93 5.93
CA ARG A 7 1.45 -21.56 5.45
C ARG A 7 0.03 -21.44 4.88
N VAL A 8 -0.85 -20.77 5.62
CA VAL A 8 -2.20 -20.44 5.15
C VAL A 8 -2.20 -19.03 4.56
N PHE A 9 -2.52 -18.96 3.27
CA PHE A 9 -2.70 -17.71 2.54
C PHE A 9 -4.13 -17.19 2.68
N SER A 10 -4.30 -15.87 2.74
CA SER A 10 -5.62 -15.25 2.75
C SER A 10 -6.16 -15.12 1.33
N LYS A 11 -7.46 -14.91 1.15
CA LYS A 11 -8.01 -14.70 -0.20
C LYS A 11 -7.41 -13.48 -0.90
N ALA A 12 -7.15 -12.40 -0.15
CA ALA A 12 -6.54 -11.18 -0.69
C ALA A 12 -5.02 -11.31 -0.92
N PHE A 13 -4.35 -12.23 -0.24
CA PHE A 13 -2.94 -12.57 -0.42
C PHE A 13 -2.84 -14.09 -0.60
N PRO A 14 -3.20 -14.63 -1.79
CA PRO A 14 -3.29 -16.07 -2.02
C PRO A 14 -1.94 -16.73 -2.31
N SER A 15 -0.90 -15.95 -2.61
CA SER A 15 0.42 -16.43 -3.04
C SER A 15 1.48 -15.33 -2.89
N TYR A 16 2.76 -15.69 -2.81
CA TYR A 16 3.88 -14.76 -2.93
C TYR A 16 4.01 -14.10 -4.32
N ARG A 17 3.30 -14.62 -5.34
CA ARG A 17 3.14 -13.98 -6.65
C ARG A 17 1.99 -12.96 -6.70
N SER A 18 1.17 -12.87 -5.65
CA SER A 18 -0.05 -12.06 -5.69
C SER A 18 0.21 -10.55 -5.78
N ILE A 19 -0.77 -9.81 -6.30
CA ILE A 19 -0.76 -8.34 -6.31
C ILE A 19 -0.55 -7.77 -4.90
N ALA A 20 -1.13 -8.40 -3.87
CA ALA A 20 -0.91 -7.98 -2.49
C ALA A 20 0.55 -8.14 -2.05
N ALA A 21 1.22 -9.22 -2.45
CA ALA A 21 2.65 -9.40 -2.20
C ALA A 21 3.47 -8.29 -2.86
N ASP A 22 3.16 -7.98 -4.12
CA ASP A 22 3.82 -6.93 -4.88
C ASP A 22 3.62 -5.55 -4.23
N LEU A 23 2.38 -5.20 -3.87
CA LEU A 23 2.02 -3.91 -3.25
C LEU A 23 2.63 -3.71 -1.87
N THR A 24 2.79 -4.77 -1.07
CA THR A 24 3.50 -4.67 0.23
C THR A 24 5.00 -4.38 0.08
N GLY A 25 5.53 -4.38 -1.14
CA GLY A 25 6.95 -4.22 -1.39
C GLY A 25 7.77 -5.42 -0.91
N LEU A 26 7.15 -6.60 -0.81
CA LEU A 26 7.82 -7.84 -0.39
C LEU A 26 8.84 -8.25 -1.45
N ARG A 27 10.07 -7.73 -1.33
CA ARG A 27 11.14 -7.94 -2.30
C ARG A 27 11.94 -9.19 -2.02
N PHE A 28 12.31 -9.45 -0.77
CA PHE A 28 13.08 -10.63 -0.39
C PHE A 28 12.27 -11.54 0.51
N ILE A 29 12.28 -12.83 0.19
CA ILE A 29 11.55 -13.87 0.89
C ILE A 29 12.60 -14.88 1.38
N ALA A 30 12.68 -15.06 2.70
CA ALA A 30 13.57 -16.03 3.33
C ALA A 30 12.74 -17.17 3.93
N THR A 31 13.04 -18.41 3.54
CA THR A 31 12.29 -19.60 3.96
C THR A 31 13.22 -20.72 4.41
N GLY A 32 12.80 -21.50 5.41
CA GLY A 32 13.58 -22.66 5.89
C GLY A 32 13.58 -23.87 4.93
N ALA A 33 12.75 -23.82 3.89
CA ALA A 33 12.61 -24.84 2.86
C ALA A 33 12.49 -24.18 1.48
N PRO A 34 12.65 -24.94 0.38
CA PRO A 34 12.37 -24.43 -0.97
C PRO A 34 10.99 -23.78 -1.06
N ILE A 35 10.88 -22.66 -1.77
CA ILE A 35 9.67 -21.83 -1.76
C ILE A 35 8.45 -22.55 -2.32
N GLU A 36 8.63 -23.50 -3.23
CA GLU A 36 7.56 -24.31 -3.83
C GLU A 36 6.90 -25.25 -2.81
N GLN A 37 7.58 -25.55 -1.70
CA GLN A 37 6.98 -26.29 -0.57
C GLN A 37 6.13 -25.39 0.32
N ILE A 38 6.38 -24.08 0.30
CA ILE A 38 5.65 -23.06 1.07
C ILE A 38 4.45 -22.55 0.28
N ASP A 39 4.64 -22.32 -1.02
CA ASP A 39 3.63 -21.86 -1.96
C ASP A 39 3.67 -22.74 -3.23
N PRO A 40 2.88 -23.82 -3.26
CA PRO A 40 2.88 -24.79 -4.36
C PRO A 40 2.27 -24.23 -5.65
N THR A 41 1.71 -23.02 -5.63
CA THR A 41 1.14 -22.38 -6.81
C THR A 41 2.18 -21.66 -7.67
N LEU A 42 3.37 -21.44 -7.12
CA LEU A 42 4.48 -20.79 -7.80
C LEU A 42 4.99 -21.62 -8.97
N LYS A 43 5.35 -20.93 -10.04
CA LYS A 43 6.00 -21.52 -11.22
C LYS A 43 7.47 -21.10 -11.27
N PRO A 44 8.33 -21.90 -11.93
CA PRO A 44 9.72 -21.50 -12.17
C PRO A 44 9.78 -20.10 -12.81
N GLY A 45 10.62 -19.22 -12.25
CA GLY A 45 10.78 -17.83 -12.70
C GLY A 45 9.82 -16.83 -12.03
N ASP A 46 8.84 -17.28 -11.24
CA ASP A 46 7.98 -16.37 -10.49
C ASP A 46 8.74 -15.64 -9.39
N LEU A 47 9.69 -16.33 -8.77
CA LEU A 47 10.66 -15.75 -7.85
C LEU A 47 12.06 -16.14 -8.31
N ILE A 48 13.01 -15.24 -8.12
CA ILE A 48 14.41 -15.46 -8.49
C ILE A 48 15.11 -16.02 -7.26
N PHE A 49 15.66 -17.23 -7.34
CA PHE A 49 16.52 -17.73 -6.28
C PHE A 49 17.80 -16.87 -6.22
N VAL A 50 18.07 -16.29 -5.05
CA VAL A 50 19.22 -15.39 -4.82
C VAL A 50 20.37 -16.15 -4.18
N ALA A 51 20.10 -16.80 -3.05
CA ALA A 51 21.13 -17.45 -2.26
C ALA A 51 20.54 -18.48 -1.30
N ARG A 52 21.40 -19.37 -0.81
CA ARG A 52 21.12 -20.25 0.33
C ARG A 52 22.12 -19.96 1.43
N THR A 53 21.62 -19.77 2.64
CA THR A 53 22.39 -19.64 3.88
C THR A 53 22.32 -20.95 4.67
N ALA A 54 22.97 -21.01 5.85
CA ALA A 54 22.85 -22.16 6.74
C ALA A 54 21.39 -22.45 7.13
N ASP A 55 20.58 -21.40 7.31
CA ASP A 55 19.25 -21.51 7.90
C ASP A 55 18.10 -21.19 6.92
N ALA A 56 18.39 -20.65 5.74
CA ALA A 56 17.35 -20.16 4.83
C ALA A 56 17.71 -20.18 3.34
N TRP A 57 16.68 -20.40 2.53
CA TRP A 57 16.63 -20.11 1.10
C TRP A 57 16.13 -18.68 0.91
N ILE A 58 16.83 -17.89 0.11
CA ILE A 58 16.52 -16.49 -0.16
C ILE A 58 16.07 -16.35 -1.61
N TYR A 59 14.89 -15.77 -1.79
CA TYR A 59 14.30 -15.50 -3.09
C TYR A 59 14.02 -14.00 -3.24
N GLU A 60 14.14 -13.49 -4.45
CA GLU A 60 13.72 -12.15 -4.83
C GLU A 60 12.41 -12.19 -5.61
N ASN A 61 11.46 -11.35 -5.22
CA ASN A 61 10.29 -11.01 -6.01
C ASN A 61 10.63 -9.82 -6.93
N PRO A 62 10.80 -10.04 -8.24
CA PRO A 62 11.14 -8.96 -9.17
C PRO A 62 9.99 -7.97 -9.41
N ARG A 63 8.77 -8.32 -8.97
CA ARG A 63 7.57 -7.49 -9.13
C ARG A 63 7.29 -6.59 -7.94
N ALA A 64 8.05 -6.72 -6.84
CA ALA A 64 7.89 -5.93 -5.64
C ALA A 64 7.82 -4.44 -5.98
N MET A 65 6.74 -3.80 -5.56
CA MET A 65 6.49 -2.40 -5.85
C MET A 65 7.35 -1.49 -4.96
N PRO A 66 7.73 -0.30 -5.46
CA PRO A 66 8.38 0.68 -4.61
C PRO A 66 7.47 1.06 -3.45
N ARG A 67 8.10 1.43 -2.32
CA ARG A 67 7.35 1.87 -1.14
C ARG A 67 6.58 3.17 -1.38
N VAL A 68 7.10 4.04 -2.24
CA VAL A 68 6.47 5.28 -2.67
C VAL A 68 6.56 5.43 -4.18
N PHE A 69 5.49 5.88 -4.83
CA PHE A 69 5.46 6.19 -6.25
C PHE A 69 4.34 7.20 -6.57
N VAL A 70 4.33 7.71 -7.81
CA VAL A 70 3.24 8.54 -8.33
C VAL A 70 2.39 7.71 -9.28
N ALA A 71 1.15 7.43 -8.91
CA ALA A 71 0.16 6.87 -9.81
C ALA A 71 -0.43 7.98 -10.69
N THR A 72 -0.56 7.73 -11.98
CA THR A 72 -1.11 8.64 -12.98
C THR A 72 -2.62 8.47 -13.17
N GLN A 73 -3.17 7.34 -12.71
CA GLN A 73 -4.57 6.99 -12.84
C GLN A 73 -5.14 6.52 -11.50
N ALA A 74 -6.46 6.66 -11.35
CA ALA A 74 -7.20 6.11 -10.23
C ALA A 74 -8.37 5.26 -10.73
N LEU A 75 -8.63 4.16 -10.03
CA LEU A 75 -9.79 3.30 -10.24
C LEU A 75 -10.55 3.12 -8.91
N GLY A 76 -11.83 3.48 -8.90
CA GLY A 76 -12.70 3.19 -7.77
C GLY A 76 -12.95 1.68 -7.63
N ALA A 77 -12.82 1.16 -6.41
CA ALA A 77 -12.98 -0.27 -6.13
C ALA A 77 -13.60 -0.53 -4.75
N ASP A 78 -14.38 -1.61 -4.66
CA ASP A 78 -14.89 -2.10 -3.39
C ASP A 78 -13.83 -2.95 -2.66
N PHE A 79 -13.14 -2.33 -1.70
CA PHE A 79 -12.11 -3.00 -0.92
C PHE A 79 -12.64 -4.15 -0.05
N ASN A 80 -13.90 -4.10 0.39
CA ASN A 80 -14.50 -5.19 1.15
C ASN A 80 -14.73 -6.42 0.25
N ALA A 81 -15.19 -6.20 -0.98
CA ALA A 81 -15.31 -7.26 -1.97
C ALA A 81 -13.95 -7.89 -2.29
N ILE A 82 -12.90 -7.08 -2.49
CA ILE A 82 -11.53 -7.59 -2.73
C ILE A 82 -11.06 -8.45 -1.55
N MET A 83 -11.23 -7.98 -0.32
CA MET A 83 -10.83 -8.73 0.88
C MET A 83 -11.59 -10.05 1.04
N LYS A 84 -12.89 -10.07 0.71
CA LYS A 84 -13.76 -11.25 0.85
C LYS A 84 -13.55 -12.30 -0.24
N THR A 85 -13.23 -11.86 -1.46
CA THR A 85 -13.18 -12.71 -2.66
C THR A 85 -11.77 -13.00 -3.15
N GLY A 86 -10.82 -12.11 -2.89
CA GLY A 86 -9.48 -12.14 -3.49
C GLY A 86 -9.44 -11.63 -4.94
N ALA A 87 -10.56 -11.16 -5.49
CA ALA A 87 -10.64 -10.70 -6.87
C ALA A 87 -10.11 -9.27 -7.00
N TRP A 88 -8.81 -9.15 -7.22
CA TRP A 88 -8.16 -7.87 -7.51
C TRP A 88 -8.43 -7.42 -8.96
N PRO A 89 -8.74 -6.13 -9.19
CA PRO A 89 -8.80 -5.57 -10.54
C PRO A 89 -7.53 -5.85 -11.35
N GLN A 90 -7.68 -6.19 -12.63
CA GLN A 90 -6.57 -6.43 -13.54
C GLN A 90 -6.14 -5.12 -14.21
N VAL A 91 -5.27 -4.38 -13.52
CA VAL A 91 -4.72 -3.09 -13.95
C VAL A 91 -3.21 -3.06 -13.72
N ASP A 92 -2.50 -2.12 -14.35
CA ASP A 92 -1.10 -1.86 -13.99
C ASP A 92 -1.03 -1.03 -12.70
N TYR A 93 -0.73 -1.69 -11.59
CA TYR A 93 -0.60 -1.05 -10.28
C TYR A 93 0.60 -0.10 -10.17
N ARG A 94 1.54 -0.10 -11.14
CA ARG A 94 2.62 0.89 -11.19
C ARG A 94 2.14 2.27 -11.61
N SER A 95 1.05 2.34 -12.38
CA SER A 95 0.45 3.59 -12.84
C SER A 95 -0.92 3.87 -12.23
N THR A 96 -1.60 2.85 -11.70
CA THR A 96 -2.98 2.95 -11.23
C THR A 96 -3.10 2.69 -9.75
N VAL A 97 -3.68 3.64 -9.02
CA VAL A 97 -4.08 3.46 -7.62
C VAL A 97 -5.55 3.05 -7.54
N LEU A 98 -5.87 2.07 -6.70
CA LEU A 98 -7.27 1.80 -6.34
C LEU A 98 -7.70 2.71 -5.20
N LEU A 99 -8.85 3.35 -5.32
CA LEU A 99 -9.46 4.21 -4.29
C LEU A 99 -10.82 3.65 -3.89
N THR A 100 -11.33 4.07 -2.73
CA THR A 100 -12.68 3.65 -2.30
C THR A 100 -13.76 4.23 -3.22
N GLU A 101 -13.56 5.45 -3.71
CA GLU A 101 -14.48 6.15 -4.60
C GLU A 101 -13.71 6.95 -5.65
N GLY A 102 -14.36 7.20 -6.80
CA GLY A 102 -13.79 7.99 -7.88
C GLY A 102 -12.85 7.20 -8.80
N SER A 103 -13.01 7.41 -10.10
CA SER A 103 -12.12 6.92 -11.13
C SER A 103 -11.65 8.09 -11.99
N ASP A 104 -10.39 8.09 -12.36
CA ASP A 104 -9.78 9.14 -13.17
C ASP A 104 -8.69 8.50 -14.02
N GLN A 105 -8.99 8.37 -15.31
CA GLN A 105 -8.10 7.78 -16.32
C GLN A 105 -7.49 8.85 -17.23
N THR A 106 -7.58 10.14 -16.85
CA THR A 106 -7.00 11.22 -17.66
C THR A 106 -5.52 10.93 -17.90
N PRO A 107 -5.05 10.95 -19.17
CA PRO A 107 -3.65 10.72 -19.48
C PRO A 107 -2.76 11.75 -18.77
N ARG A 108 -1.71 11.26 -18.12
CA ARG A 108 -0.71 12.08 -17.41
C ARG A 108 0.68 11.55 -17.70
N ARG A 109 1.66 12.45 -17.79
CA ARG A 109 3.07 12.08 -17.80
C ARG A 109 3.44 11.43 -16.47
N THR A 110 4.31 10.42 -16.55
CA THR A 110 4.81 9.72 -15.38
C THR A 110 5.53 10.69 -14.44
N GLY A 111 5.20 10.59 -13.15
CA GLY A 111 5.89 11.27 -12.08
C GLY A 111 6.91 10.40 -11.36
N THR A 112 7.63 10.99 -10.41
CA THR A 112 8.56 10.28 -9.53
C THR A 112 8.27 10.63 -8.08
N ALA A 113 8.64 9.74 -7.17
CA ALA A 113 8.60 10.03 -5.74
C ALA A 113 9.77 9.38 -5.03
N ARG A 114 10.24 9.99 -3.95
CA ARG A 114 11.28 9.45 -3.08
C ARG A 114 11.02 9.81 -1.63
N ILE A 115 11.35 8.88 -0.73
CA ILE A 115 11.29 9.10 0.71
C ILE A 115 12.56 9.88 1.10
N LEU A 116 12.39 11.05 1.71
CA LEU A 116 13.47 11.88 2.24
C LEU A 116 13.87 11.45 3.66
N SER A 117 12.88 11.10 4.48
CA SER A 117 13.11 10.58 5.83
C SER A 117 11.98 9.66 6.25
N TYR A 118 12.31 8.58 6.96
CA TYR A 118 11.35 7.59 7.42
C TYR A 118 11.58 7.29 8.90
N ALA A 119 10.66 7.74 9.75
CA ALA A 119 10.65 7.49 11.19
C ALA A 119 9.28 6.94 11.63
N ASN A 120 9.20 6.38 12.84
CA ASN A 120 8.01 5.69 13.33
C ASN A 120 6.72 6.54 13.27
N THR A 121 6.83 7.85 13.50
CA THR A 121 5.69 8.77 13.57
C THR A 121 5.76 9.90 12.54
N HIS A 122 6.78 9.91 11.69
CA HIS A 122 7.01 10.97 10.70
C HIS A 122 7.62 10.41 9.42
N ILE A 123 7.02 10.72 8.27
CA ILE A 123 7.53 10.34 6.96
C ILE A 123 7.52 11.58 6.08
N ALA A 124 8.67 11.93 5.52
CA ALA A 124 8.81 13.05 4.58
C ALA A 124 9.12 12.50 3.19
N ILE A 125 8.39 12.98 2.19
CA ILE A 125 8.43 12.50 0.81
C ILE A 125 8.53 13.69 -0.12
N GLU A 126 9.31 13.54 -1.18
CA GLU A 126 9.30 14.45 -2.32
C GLU A 126 8.68 13.74 -3.52
N ALA A 127 7.83 14.45 -4.26
CA ALA A 127 7.23 13.96 -5.50
C ALA A 127 7.35 15.01 -6.60
N ASP A 128 7.60 14.54 -7.82
CA ASP A 128 7.48 15.31 -9.06
C ASP A 128 6.34 14.69 -9.87
N ALA A 129 5.23 15.40 -10.03
CA ALA A 129 4.04 14.96 -10.72
C ALA A 129 3.68 15.97 -11.84
N PRO A 130 4.27 15.84 -13.04
CA PRO A 130 4.19 16.89 -14.07
C PRO A 130 2.77 17.30 -14.46
N ASP A 131 1.81 16.36 -14.42
CA ASP A 131 0.39 16.58 -14.74
C ASP A 131 -0.52 16.21 -13.54
N GLY A 132 0.04 16.17 -12.34
CA GLY A 132 -0.63 15.70 -11.12
C GLY A 132 -0.77 14.18 -11.07
N GLY A 133 -1.66 13.71 -10.19
CA GLY A 133 -1.93 12.28 -9.99
C GLY A 133 -2.12 11.97 -8.51
N TRP A 134 -1.59 10.84 -8.05
CA TRP A 134 -1.63 10.44 -6.64
C TRP A 134 -0.26 10.01 -6.19
N LEU A 135 0.22 10.60 -5.09
CA LEU A 135 1.27 9.96 -4.33
C LEU A 135 0.67 8.72 -3.69
N VAL A 136 1.24 7.55 -3.98
CA VAL A 136 0.92 6.32 -3.26
C VAL A 136 2.06 6.00 -2.31
N LEU A 137 1.72 5.79 -1.04
CA LEU A 137 2.61 5.31 -0.01
C LEU A 137 2.10 3.93 0.44
N ASN A 138 2.85 2.89 0.11
CA ASN A 138 2.57 1.48 0.44
C ASN A 138 2.86 1.17 1.93
N ASP A 139 2.34 2.03 2.82
CA ASP A 139 2.26 1.82 4.27
C ASP A 139 0.81 1.79 4.71
N ILE A 140 0.54 1.07 5.81
CA ILE A 140 -0.83 0.83 6.28
C ILE A 140 -1.58 2.13 6.63
N TRP A 141 -2.72 2.37 5.99
CA TRP A 141 -3.61 3.46 6.31
C TRP A 141 -4.19 3.36 7.72
N HIS A 142 -4.30 4.50 8.41
CA HIS A 142 -4.97 4.62 9.69
C HIS A 142 -5.55 6.03 9.84
N PRO A 143 -6.74 6.21 10.45
CA PRO A 143 -7.36 7.54 10.63
C PRO A 143 -6.52 8.53 11.46
N TRP A 144 -5.54 8.03 12.21
CA TRP A 144 -4.67 8.88 13.05
C TRP A 144 -3.43 9.39 12.33
N TRP A 145 -3.25 9.04 11.05
CA TRP A 145 -2.29 9.73 10.19
C TRP A 145 -2.87 11.04 9.69
N SER A 146 -2.00 12.05 9.60
CA SER A 146 -2.28 13.32 8.93
C SER A 146 -1.17 13.60 7.92
N CYS A 147 -1.50 14.30 6.83
CA CYS A 147 -0.53 14.71 5.82
C CYS A 147 -0.63 16.22 5.61
N ALA A 148 0.52 16.86 5.38
CA ALA A 148 0.58 18.17 4.75
C ALA A 148 1.21 18.03 3.37
N LEU A 149 0.65 18.71 2.38
CA LEU A 149 1.18 18.89 1.03
C LEU A 149 1.67 20.34 0.95
N ASP A 150 2.98 20.53 0.78
CA ASP A 150 3.62 21.86 0.77
C ASP A 150 3.23 22.74 1.97
N GLY A 151 3.14 22.11 3.15
CA GLY A 151 2.75 22.76 4.40
C GLY A 151 1.25 22.94 4.61
N VAL A 152 0.41 22.67 3.60
CA VAL A 152 -1.05 22.77 3.68
C VAL A 152 -1.67 21.41 4.02
N PRO A 153 -2.63 21.30 4.95
CA PRO A 153 -3.29 20.03 5.25
C PRO A 153 -3.88 19.36 3.99
N ALA A 154 -3.58 18.07 3.82
CA ALA A 154 -4.05 17.28 2.70
C ALA A 154 -4.78 16.02 3.19
N THR A 155 -5.81 15.61 2.44
CA THR A 155 -6.57 14.40 2.72
C THR A 155 -5.75 13.16 2.40
N ILE A 156 -5.68 12.22 3.35
CA ILE A 156 -5.13 10.88 3.12
C ILE A 156 -6.27 9.95 2.73
N GLU A 157 -6.23 9.45 1.50
CA GLU A 157 -7.16 8.47 1.00
C GLU A 157 -6.68 7.06 1.36
N ARG A 158 -7.62 6.17 1.67
CA ARG A 158 -7.33 4.74 1.75
C ARG A 158 -7.21 4.23 0.31
N ALA A 159 -6.07 3.64 0.00
CA ALA A 159 -5.69 3.21 -1.33
C ALA A 159 -5.33 1.72 -1.33
N ASN A 160 -5.51 1.04 -2.47
CA ASN A 160 -5.02 -0.32 -2.67
C ASN A 160 -5.35 -1.26 -1.49
N VAL A 161 -6.61 -1.18 -1.03
CA VAL A 161 -7.17 -1.89 0.13
C VAL A 161 -6.63 -1.48 1.50
N ALA A 162 -5.32 -1.30 1.68
CA ALA A 162 -4.72 -1.11 3.00
C ALA A 162 -3.73 0.06 3.08
N PHE A 163 -3.43 0.73 1.97
CA PHE A 163 -2.35 1.71 1.86
C PHE A 163 -2.86 3.15 1.82
N ARG A 164 -1.93 4.11 1.75
CA ARG A 164 -2.26 5.54 1.77
C ARG A 164 -2.04 6.15 0.39
N ALA A 165 -2.93 7.04 -0.01
CA ALA A 165 -2.69 7.92 -1.14
C ALA A 165 -3.01 9.39 -0.81
N VAL A 166 -2.39 10.32 -1.52
CA VAL A 166 -2.69 11.75 -1.46
C VAL A 166 -2.74 12.27 -2.89
N ARG A 167 -3.83 12.96 -3.25
CA ARG A 167 -3.97 13.62 -4.54
C ARG A 167 -2.90 14.71 -4.70
N LEU A 168 -2.20 14.71 -5.83
CA LEU A 168 -1.20 15.69 -6.20
C LEU A 168 -1.75 16.61 -7.30
N PRO A 169 -1.62 17.94 -7.16
CA PRO A 169 -1.71 18.85 -8.30
C PRO A 169 -0.47 18.71 -9.20
N PRO A 170 -0.48 19.33 -10.39
CA PRO A 170 0.71 19.39 -11.24
C PRO A 170 1.86 20.15 -10.59
N GLY A 171 3.05 19.54 -10.58
CA GLY A 171 4.28 20.16 -10.10
C GLY A 171 5.10 19.29 -9.17
N ARG A 172 6.04 19.94 -8.47
CA ARG A 172 6.89 19.33 -7.44
C ARG A 172 6.33 19.65 -6.08
N HIS A 173 6.28 18.62 -5.24
CA HIS A 173 5.60 18.68 -3.96
C HIS A 173 6.40 17.99 -2.87
N ARG A 174 6.27 18.53 -1.66
CA ARG A 174 6.72 17.88 -0.43
C ARG A 174 5.52 17.43 0.38
N LEU A 175 5.55 16.17 0.80
CA LEU A 175 4.54 15.58 1.67
C LEU A 175 5.15 15.23 3.01
N ASP A 176 4.53 15.69 4.09
CA ASP A 176 4.93 15.41 5.46
C ASP A 176 3.80 14.67 6.18
N PHE A 177 3.95 13.35 6.34
CA PHE A 177 3.03 12.49 7.07
C PHE A 177 3.38 12.44 8.55
N ARG A 178 2.39 12.58 9.42
CA ARG A 178 2.56 12.51 10.89
C ARG A 178 1.50 11.64 11.54
N PHE A 179 1.93 10.72 12.40
CA PHE A 179 1.03 9.92 13.22
C PHE A 179 0.71 10.66 14.52
N LYS A 180 -0.58 10.91 14.76
CA LYS A 180 -1.06 11.73 15.88
C LYS A 180 -2.14 10.97 16.69
N PRO A 181 -1.77 10.03 17.57
CA PRO A 181 -2.73 9.20 18.29
C PRO A 181 -3.54 9.98 19.34
N PHE A 182 -2.90 10.80 20.18
CA PHE A 182 -3.58 11.46 21.31
C PHE A 182 -4.58 12.54 20.89
N THR A 183 -4.24 13.37 19.90
CA THR A 183 -5.15 14.42 19.38
C THR A 183 -6.34 13.81 18.64
N SER A 184 -6.15 12.65 18.00
CA SER A 184 -7.19 11.98 17.24
C SER A 184 -8.17 11.23 18.16
N LEU A 185 -7.67 10.60 19.22
CA LEU A 185 -8.49 9.97 20.26
C LEU A 185 -9.44 10.98 20.94
N ALA A 186 -8.94 12.19 21.26
CA ALA A 186 -9.78 13.25 21.81
C ALA A 186 -10.90 13.68 20.84
N ARG A 187 -10.61 13.77 19.53
CA ARG A 187 -11.62 14.08 18.50
C ARG A 187 -12.68 12.99 18.37
N GLU A 188 -12.27 11.72 18.39
CA GLU A 188 -13.19 10.58 18.35
C GLU A 188 -14.09 10.55 19.59
N ALA A 189 -13.54 10.80 20.78
CA ALA A 189 -14.32 10.89 22.02
C ALA A 189 -15.38 12.01 21.97
N VAL A 190 -14.99 13.21 21.51
CA VAL A 190 -15.92 14.34 21.35
C VAL A 190 -17.00 14.05 20.30
N ALA A 191 -16.64 13.47 19.16
CA ALA A 191 -17.59 13.08 18.12
C ALA A 191 -18.54 11.95 18.56
N GLY A 192 -18.06 11.02 19.39
CA GLY A 192 -18.86 9.95 19.98
C GLY A 192 -19.92 10.47 20.97
N VAL A 193 -19.60 11.52 21.74
CA VAL A 193 -20.55 12.19 22.65
C VAL A 193 -21.61 12.99 21.88
N ALA A 194 -21.30 13.45 20.66
CA ALA A 194 -22.20 14.27 19.84
C ALA A 194 -23.25 13.49 19.03
N LYS A 195 -23.24 12.14 19.01
CA LYS A 195 -24.32 11.34 18.39
C LYS A 195 -25.48 11.19 19.38
N PRO A 196 -26.66 11.81 19.16
CA PRO A 196 -27.81 11.58 20.00
C PRO A 196 -28.31 10.14 19.83
N PHE A 197 -28.61 9.51 20.96
CA PHE A 197 -29.26 8.19 21.07
C PHE A 197 -30.54 8.21 20.24
N ARG A 198 -30.57 7.51 19.08
CA ARG A 198 -31.83 7.24 18.39
C ARG A 198 -32.51 6.08 19.14
N SER A 199 -33.57 6.42 19.87
CA SER A 199 -34.49 5.46 20.48
C SER A 199 -35.19 4.59 19.41
N PRO A 200 -35.57 3.34 19.75
CA PRO A 200 -36.01 2.30 18.80
C PRO A 200 -37.32 2.61 18.07
#